data_AF-X0TH39-F1
#
_entry.id   AF-X0TH39-F1
#
_cell.length_a   1.000
_cell.length_b   1.000
_cell.length_c   1.000
_cell.angle_alpha   90.00
_cell.angle_beta   90.00
_cell.angle_gamma   90.00
#
_symmetry.space_group_name_H-M   'P 1'
#
loop_
_entity.id
_entity.type
_entity.pdbx_description
1 polymer ?
#
loop_
_entity_poly.entity_id
_entity_poly.type
_entity_poly.pdbx_seq_one_letter_code
_entity_poly.pdbx_strand_id
1 'polypeptide(L)'
;DNHINEVEKIKEEINSSKHSFTELVGRANYLIEWIRIKKDEHDKKERLQSLFVQKKELESQIRRNNKKRNARKLSGWISLGIGVLSAGFSGYSYFMSDSAYNNYIDTTSTSEAENYRKDVEMWDTLMFTGAGGCGGGLTLSAILFLAGPNNKKEVLELERIDREIKITGVR
;
A
#
# COMPACT_ATOMS: atom_id res chain seq x y z
N ASP A 1 -24.52 7.95 33.73
CA ASP A 1 -24.47 7.13 34.95
C ASP A 1 -24.99 7.87 36.16
N ASN A 2 -24.56 9.11 36.41
CA ASN A 2 -25.07 9.91 37.53
C ASN A 2 -26.60 10.10 37.51
N HIS A 3 -27.19 10.41 36.35
CA HIS A 3 -28.65 10.59 36.23
C HIS A 3 -29.48 9.30 36.36
N ILE A 4 -28.91 8.13 36.03
CA ILE A 4 -29.61 6.85 36.25
C ILE A 4 -29.62 6.55 37.74
N ASN A 5 -28.49 6.76 38.42
CA ASN A 5 -28.37 6.59 39.87
C ASN A 5 -29.26 7.58 40.65
N GLU A 6 -29.41 8.81 40.17
CA GLU A 6 -30.34 9.80 40.74
C GLU A 6 -31.80 9.36 40.62
N VAL A 7 -32.22 8.83 39.46
CA VAL A 7 -33.59 8.34 39.27
C VAL A 7 -33.84 7.03 40.04
N GLU A 8 -32.82 6.16 40.18
CA GLU A 8 -32.89 4.97 41.04
C GLU A 8 -33.02 5.34 42.52
N LYS A 9 -32.28 6.35 43.00
CA LYS A 9 -32.45 6.89 44.36
C LYS A 9 -33.85 7.45 44.60
N ILE A 10 -34.38 8.22 43.66
CA ILE A 10 -35.75 8.77 43.76
C ILE A 10 -36.78 7.63 43.80
N LYS A 11 -36.55 6.55 43.03
CA LYS A 11 -37.40 5.35 43.07
C LYS A 11 -37.35 4.64 44.44
N GLU A 12 -36.18 4.52 45.05
CA GLU A 12 -36.01 3.95 46.40
C GLU A 12 -36.68 4.82 47.49
N GLU A 13 -36.57 6.14 47.37
CA GLU A 13 -37.25 7.10 48.26
C GLU A 13 -38.79 7.04 48.13
N ILE A 14 -39.31 6.87 46.91
CA ILE A 14 -40.76 6.74 46.67
C ILE A 14 -41.29 5.41 47.22
N ASN A 15 -40.54 4.31 47.05
CA ASN A 15 -40.91 2.98 47.55
C ASN A 15 -40.83 2.87 49.08
N SER A 16 -39.96 3.63 49.73
CA SER A 16 -39.86 3.69 51.19
C SER A 16 -40.87 4.65 51.84
N SER A 17 -41.60 5.44 51.03
CA SER A 17 -42.66 6.32 51.52
C SER A 17 -43.91 5.56 51.93
N LYS A 18 -44.63 6.06 52.94
CA LYS A 18 -45.82 5.43 53.55
C LYS A 18 -47.06 5.40 52.64
N HIS A 19 -46.99 5.99 51.45
CA HIS A 19 -48.10 6.11 50.50
C HIS A 19 -47.75 5.37 49.20
N SER A 20 -48.66 4.52 48.73
CA SER A 20 -48.45 3.73 47.51
C SER A 20 -48.56 4.61 46.26
N PHE A 21 -47.46 5.25 45.87
CA PHE A 21 -47.37 6.03 44.64
C PHE A 21 -46.98 5.16 43.44
N THR A 22 -47.80 4.16 43.13
CA THR A 22 -47.59 3.22 42.02
C THR A 22 -47.40 3.91 40.67
N GLU A 23 -48.08 5.03 40.43
CA GLU A 23 -47.95 5.81 39.20
C GLU A 23 -46.56 6.48 39.05
N LEU A 24 -46.00 7.01 40.15
CA LEU A 24 -44.67 7.63 40.15
C LEU A 24 -43.55 6.60 39.95
N VAL A 25 -43.70 5.39 40.52
CA VAL A 25 -42.76 4.28 40.28
C VAL A 25 -42.80 3.85 38.80
N GLY A 26 -43.97 3.82 38.18
CA GLY A 26 -44.13 3.56 36.75
C GLY A 26 -43.42 4.59 35.87
N ARG A 27 -43.58 5.89 36.18
CA ARG A 27 -42.89 6.98 35.47
C ARG A 27 -41.37 6.94 35.67
N ALA A 28 -40.90 6.62 36.88
CA ALA A 28 -39.47 6.46 37.16
C ALA A 28 -38.86 5.31 36.35
N ASN A 29 -39.53 4.16 36.25
CA ASN A 29 -39.08 3.05 35.41
C ASN A 29 -39.03 3.43 33.92
N TYR A 30 -40.05 4.14 33.42
CA TYR A 30 -40.05 4.63 32.04
C TYR A 30 -38.89 5.60 31.77
N LEU A 31 -38.61 6.51 32.71
CA LEU A 31 -37.48 7.46 32.62
C LEU A 31 -36.13 6.75 32.60
N ILE A 32 -35.92 5.75 33.47
CA ILE A 32 -34.70 4.94 33.48
C ILE A 32 -34.51 4.26 32.11
N GLU A 33 -35.57 3.65 31.57
CA GLU A 33 -35.50 2.94 30.30
C GLU A 33 -35.25 3.89 29.12
N TRP A 34 -35.90 5.04 29.10
CA TRP A 34 -35.67 6.07 28.08
C TRP A 34 -34.23 6.61 28.13
N ILE A 35 -33.69 6.85 29.32
CA ILE A 35 -32.29 7.29 29.49
C ILE A 35 -31.32 6.21 29.00
N ARG A 36 -31.59 4.92 29.28
CA ARG A 36 -30.78 3.79 28.78
C ARG A 36 -30.80 3.72 27.25
N ILE A 37 -31.97 3.78 26.63
CA ILE A 37 -32.12 3.77 25.17
C ILE A 37 -31.34 4.94 24.53
N LYS A 38 -31.48 6.15 25.08
CA LYS A 38 -30.77 7.33 24.59
C LYS A 38 -29.25 7.22 24.72
N LYS A 39 -28.76 6.65 25.82
CA LYS A 39 -27.33 6.42 26.03
C LYS A 39 -26.79 5.42 25.01
N ASP A 40 -27.48 4.30 24.80
CA ASP A 40 -27.11 3.29 23.80
C ASP A 40 -27.09 3.87 22.38
N GLU A 41 -28.03 4.75 22.02
CA GLU A 41 -28.02 5.44 20.74
C GLU A 41 -26.81 6.39 20.60
N HIS A 42 -26.46 7.10 21.67
CA HIS A 42 -25.31 7.99 21.68
C HIS A 42 -24.00 7.21 21.52
N ASP A 43 -23.81 6.16 22.32
CA ASP A 43 -22.63 5.30 22.29
C ASP A 43 -22.47 4.61 20.92
N LYS A 44 -23.57 4.19 20.30
CA LYS A 44 -23.58 3.66 18.92
C LYS A 44 -23.14 4.71 17.90
N LYS A 45 -23.60 5.95 18.01
CA LYS A 45 -23.23 7.05 17.11
C LYS A 45 -21.74 7.39 17.23
N GLU A 46 -21.21 7.48 18.45
CA GLU A 46 -19.78 7.69 18.68
C GLU A 46 -18.94 6.55 18.10
N ARG A 47 -19.36 5.30 18.34
CA ARG A 47 -18.67 4.13 17.79
C ARG A 47 -18.67 4.14 16.26
N LEU A 48 -19.80 4.44 15.63
CA LEU A 48 -19.89 4.58 14.17
C LEU A 48 -18.97 5.69 13.65
N GLN A 49 -18.95 6.86 14.29
CA GLN A 49 -18.05 7.95 13.90
C GLN A 49 -16.57 7.54 13.98
N SER A 50 -16.17 6.85 15.06
CA SER A 50 -14.79 6.36 15.19
C SER A 50 -14.41 5.37 14.10
N LEU A 51 -15.32 4.46 13.71
CA LEU A 51 -15.12 3.51 12.61
C LEU A 51 -14.98 4.23 11.26
N PHE A 52 -15.75 5.29 11.00
CA PHE A 52 -15.60 6.09 9.77
C PHE A 52 -14.26 6.81 9.71
N VAL A 53 -13.77 7.33 10.83
CA VAL A 53 -12.43 7.96 10.90
C VAL A 53 -11.34 6.92 10.61
N GLN A 54 -11.39 5.75 11.25
CA GLN A 54 -10.44 4.66 11.00
C GLN A 54 -10.48 4.18 9.55
N LYS A 55 -11.67 4.02 8.97
CA LYS A 55 -11.84 3.66 7.55
C LYS A 55 -11.15 4.66 6.64
N LYS A 56 -11.40 5.96 6.84
CA LYS A 56 -10.81 7.04 6.03
C LYS A 56 -9.29 7.07 6.16
N GLU A 57 -8.76 6.80 7.35
CA GLU A 57 -7.33 6.72 7.59
C GLU A 57 -6.70 5.53 6.85
N LEU A 58 -7.27 4.32 6.97
CA LEU A 58 -6.80 3.13 6.26
C LEU A 58 -6.87 3.32 4.74
N GLU A 59 -7.97 3.87 4.21
CA GLU A 59 -8.09 4.19 2.78
C GLU A 59 -6.99 5.13 2.31
N SER A 60 -6.67 6.16 3.10
CA SER A 60 -5.57 7.08 2.83
C SER A 60 -4.21 6.38 2.83
N GLN A 61 -3.96 5.49 3.79
CA GLN A 61 -2.72 4.70 3.85
C GLN A 61 -2.59 3.76 2.64
N ILE A 62 -3.65 3.03 2.29
CA ILE A 62 -3.70 2.15 1.11
C ILE A 62 -3.44 2.96 -0.17
N ARG A 63 -4.08 4.13 -0.31
CA ARG A 63 -3.89 5.01 -1.48
C ARG A 63 -2.45 5.49 -1.59
N ARG A 64 -1.83 5.90 -0.49
CA ARG A 64 -0.42 6.31 -0.44
C ARG A 64 0.51 5.15 -0.82
N ASN A 65 0.27 3.96 -0.28
CA ASN A 65 1.07 2.78 -0.58
C ASN A 65 0.89 2.32 -2.03
N ASN A 66 -0.31 2.39 -2.58
CA ASN A 66 -0.58 2.09 -3.99
C ASN A 66 0.13 3.08 -4.92
N LYS A 67 0.15 4.38 -4.58
CA LYS A 67 0.92 5.39 -5.35
C LYS A 67 2.42 5.06 -5.35
N LYS A 68 2.99 4.74 -4.18
CA LYS A 68 4.40 4.30 -4.07
C LYS A 68 4.68 3.02 -4.87
N ARG A 69 3.78 2.05 -4.81
CA ARG A 69 3.88 0.79 -5.55
C ARG A 69 3.84 1.01 -7.06
N ASN A 70 2.96 1.86 -7.55
CA ASN A 70 2.88 2.18 -8.98
C ASN A 70 4.12 2.93 -9.47
N ALA A 71 4.64 3.88 -8.68
CA ALA A 71 5.90 4.54 -9.00
C ALA A 71 7.06 3.54 -9.09
N ARG A 72 7.19 2.63 -8.13
CA ARG A 72 8.22 1.58 -8.15
C ARG A 72 8.06 0.60 -9.32
N LYS A 73 6.83 0.20 -9.66
CA LYS A 73 6.56 -0.62 -10.84
C LYS A 73 6.99 0.09 -12.12
N LEU A 74 6.66 1.37 -12.27
CA LEU A 74 7.08 2.17 -13.42
C LEU A 74 8.61 2.23 -13.50
N SER A 75 9.28 2.54 -12.39
CA SER A 75 10.75 2.52 -12.33
C SER A 75 11.34 1.15 -12.64
N GLY A 76 10.73 0.06 -12.17
CA GLY A 76 11.17 -1.31 -12.44
C GLY A 76 11.00 -1.71 -13.90
N TRP A 77 9.93 -1.25 -14.57
CA TRP A 77 9.75 -1.42 -16.01
C TRP A 77 10.76 -0.60 -16.83
N ILE A 78 11.05 0.63 -16.41
CA ILE A 78 12.07 1.46 -17.05
C ILE A 78 13.44 0.78 -16.92
N SER A 79 13.82 0.31 -15.73
CA SER A 79 15.12 -0.34 -15.53
C SER A 79 15.22 -1.68 -16.26
N LEU A 80 14.12 -2.43 -16.39
CA LEU A 80 14.05 -3.64 -17.22
C LEU A 80 14.25 -3.29 -18.69
N GLY A 81 13.57 -2.24 -19.18
CA GLY A 81 13.71 -1.76 -20.55
C GLY A 81 15.15 -1.36 -20.86
N ILE A 82 15.80 -0.61 -19.96
CA ILE A 82 17.22 -0.29 -20.08
C ILE A 82 18.06 -1.57 -20.11
N GLY A 83 17.82 -2.51 -19.19
CA GLY A 83 18.57 -3.77 -19.14
C GLY A 83 18.48 -4.60 -20.42
N VAL A 84 17.28 -4.70 -21.01
CA VAL A 84 17.05 -5.41 -22.28
C VAL A 84 17.69 -4.68 -23.46
N LEU A 85 17.55 -3.35 -23.53
CA LEU A 85 18.20 -2.55 -24.58
C LEU A 85 19.72 -2.65 -24.51
N SER A 86 20.30 -2.60 -23.30
CA SER A 86 21.73 -2.75 -23.08
C SER A 86 22.23 -4.16 -23.46
N ALA A 87 21.44 -5.21 -23.23
CA ALA A 87 21.76 -6.56 -23.68
C ALA A 87 21.79 -6.65 -25.21
N GLY A 88 20.78 -6.10 -25.89
CA GLY A 88 20.73 -6.04 -27.36
C GLY A 88 21.89 -5.25 -27.95
N PHE A 89 22.21 -4.10 -27.35
CA PHE A 89 23.34 -3.27 -27.77
C PHE A 89 24.69 -3.97 -27.56
N SER A 90 24.86 -4.70 -26.45
CA SER A 90 26.06 -5.49 -26.18
C SER A 90 26.24 -6.60 -27.21
N GLY A 91 25.15 -7.31 -27.56
CA GLY A 91 25.17 -8.32 -28.62
C GLY A 91 25.50 -7.75 -30.01
N TYR A 92 24.95 -6.58 -30.34
CA TYR A 92 25.29 -5.88 -31.59
C TYR A 92 26.77 -5.45 -31.63
N SER A 93 27.27 -4.90 -30.53
CA SER A 93 28.68 -4.48 -30.41
C SER A 93 29.63 -5.68 -30.52
N TYR A 94 29.27 -6.83 -29.95
CA TYR A 94 30.03 -8.08 -30.10
C TYR A 94 30.12 -8.52 -31.56
N PHE A 95 29.01 -8.49 -32.30
CA PHE A 95 29.00 -8.84 -33.73
C PHE A 95 29.88 -7.90 -34.57
N MET A 96 29.85 -6.59 -34.28
CA MET A 96 30.70 -5.61 -34.98
C MET A 96 32.18 -5.78 -34.62
N SER A 97 32.48 -6.09 -33.35
CA SER A 97 33.85 -6.40 -32.90
C SER A 97 34.40 -7.63 -33.62
N ASP A 98 33.62 -8.72 -33.68
CA ASP A 98 34.01 -9.95 -34.37
C ASP A 98 34.25 -9.72 -35.87
N SER A 99 33.37 -8.94 -36.53
CA SER A 99 33.56 -8.58 -37.93
C SER A 99 34.83 -7.74 -38.16
N ALA A 100 35.13 -6.78 -37.28
CA ALA A 100 36.34 -5.97 -37.38
C ALA A 100 37.60 -6.81 -37.11
N TYR A 101 37.52 -7.77 -36.19
CA TYR A 101 38.61 -8.69 -35.87
C TYR A 101 38.91 -9.65 -37.03
N ASN A 102 37.88 -10.18 -37.69
CA ASN A 102 38.06 -11.01 -38.88
C ASN A 102 38.73 -10.21 -40.01
N ASN A 103 38.29 -8.96 -40.24
CA ASN A 103 38.95 -8.07 -41.21
C ASN A 103 40.40 -7.76 -40.84
N TYR A 104 40.70 -7.58 -39.56
CA TYR A 104 42.07 -7.38 -39.07
C TYR A 104 42.99 -8.56 -39.46
N ILE A 105 42.53 -9.80 -39.28
CA ILE A 105 43.29 -11.01 -39.60
C ILE A 105 43.48 -11.15 -41.12
N ASP A 106 42.48 -10.79 -41.92
CA ASP A 106 42.50 -10.94 -43.37
C ASP A 106 43.34 -9.86 -44.08
N THR A 107 43.66 -8.74 -43.41
CA THR A 107 44.41 -7.64 -44.02
C THR A 107 45.92 -7.89 -44.04
N THR A 108 46.52 -7.82 -45.24
CA THR A 108 47.97 -7.85 -45.43
C THR A 108 48.67 -6.50 -45.26
N SER A 109 47.90 -5.40 -45.17
CA SER A 109 48.42 -4.04 -45.02
C SER A 109 48.51 -3.63 -43.55
N THR A 110 49.71 -3.27 -43.09
CA THR A 110 49.96 -2.83 -41.72
C THR A 110 49.18 -1.58 -41.32
N SER A 111 48.93 -0.67 -42.27
CA SER A 111 48.15 0.55 -41.99
C SER A 111 46.66 0.28 -41.82
N GLU A 112 46.10 -0.72 -42.51
CA GLU A 112 44.69 -1.09 -42.39
C GLU A 112 44.46 -1.93 -41.13
N ALA A 113 45.40 -2.82 -40.82
CA ALA A 113 45.40 -3.60 -39.60
C ALA A 113 45.35 -2.72 -38.34
N GLU A 114 46.08 -1.59 -38.31
CA GLU A 114 46.03 -0.68 -37.15
C GLU A 114 44.65 -0.01 -36.98
N ASN A 115 43.95 0.29 -38.08
CA ASN A 115 42.61 0.87 -38.03
C ASN A 115 41.58 -0.15 -37.53
N TYR A 116 41.61 -1.39 -38.04
CA TYR A 116 40.70 -2.44 -37.58
C TYR A 116 40.92 -2.79 -36.10
N ARG A 117 42.16 -2.74 -35.61
CA ARG A 117 42.44 -2.91 -34.19
C ARG A 117 41.77 -1.84 -33.33
N LYS A 118 41.80 -0.57 -33.74
CA LYS A 118 41.12 0.53 -33.01
C LYS A 118 39.60 0.34 -33.00
N ASP A 119 39.04 -0.17 -34.11
CA ASP A 119 37.61 -0.48 -34.19
C ASP A 119 37.23 -1.61 -33.22
N VAL A 120 38.02 -2.69 -33.13
CA VAL A 120 37.81 -3.78 -32.16
C VAL A 120 37.85 -3.25 -30.72
N GLU A 121 38.87 -2.47 -30.35
CA GLU A 121 39.00 -1.91 -28.99
C GLU A 121 37.81 -1.00 -28.63
N MET A 122 37.29 -0.23 -29.60
CA MET A 122 36.09 0.58 -29.43
C MET A 122 34.84 -0.27 -29.18
N TRP A 123 34.61 -1.29 -30.02
CA TRP A 123 33.43 -2.15 -29.91
C TRP A 123 33.44 -3.02 -28.66
N ASP A 124 34.61 -3.49 -28.22
CA ASP A 124 34.76 -4.22 -26.96
C ASP A 124 34.44 -3.32 -25.75
N THR A 125 34.91 -2.07 -25.76
CA THR A 125 34.59 -1.12 -24.69
C THR A 125 33.06 -0.85 -24.62
N LEU A 126 32.41 -0.72 -25.77
CA LEU A 126 30.96 -0.58 -25.87
C LEU A 126 30.21 -1.85 -25.43
N MET A 127 30.75 -3.02 -25.71
CA MET A 127 30.20 -4.30 -25.25
C MET A 127 30.21 -4.40 -23.72
N PHE A 128 31.34 -4.08 -23.07
CA PHE A 128 31.47 -4.13 -21.60
C PHE A 128 30.58 -3.10 -20.89
N THR A 129 30.49 -1.88 -21.43
CA THR A 129 29.59 -0.86 -20.89
C THR A 129 28.12 -1.26 -21.04
N GLY A 130 27.75 -1.86 -22.17
CA GLY A 130 26.43 -2.46 -22.38
C GLY A 130 26.13 -3.62 -21.42
N ALA A 131 27.10 -4.53 -21.21
CA ALA A 131 26.96 -5.65 -20.29
C ALA A 131 26.79 -5.17 -18.83
N GLY A 132 27.54 -4.14 -18.41
CA GLY A 132 27.39 -3.50 -17.11
C GLY A 132 26.01 -2.86 -16.91
N GLY A 133 25.50 -2.16 -17.94
CA GLY A 133 24.15 -1.60 -17.95
C GLY A 133 23.06 -2.66 -17.85
N CYS A 134 23.25 -3.81 -18.50
CA CYS A 134 22.34 -4.96 -18.42
C CYS A 134 22.28 -5.53 -16.99
N GLY A 135 23.44 -5.84 -16.40
CA GLY A 135 23.53 -6.37 -15.05
C GLY A 135 22.91 -5.44 -14.00
N GLY A 136 23.23 -4.14 -14.07
CA GLY A 136 22.67 -3.13 -13.18
C GLY A 136 21.16 -2.92 -13.38
N GLY A 137 20.68 -2.88 -14.62
CA GLY A 137 19.27 -2.66 -14.94
C GLY A 137 18.36 -3.80 -14.49
N LEU A 138 18.77 -5.05 -14.71
CA LEU A 138 18.02 -6.24 -14.33
C LEU A 138 17.99 -6.45 -12.81
N THR A 139 19.13 -6.27 -12.13
CA THR A 139 19.19 -6.39 -10.66
C THR A 139 18.36 -5.33 -9.98
N LEU A 140 18.44 -4.07 -10.43
CA LEU A 140 17.61 -2.98 -9.91
C LEU A 140 16.12 -3.23 -10.16
N SER A 141 15.77 -3.77 -11.33
CA SER A 141 14.38 -4.14 -11.66
C SER A 141 13.83 -5.18 -10.68
N ALA A 142 14.58 -6.25 -10.45
CA ALA A 142 14.19 -7.32 -9.53
C ALA A 142 13.96 -6.80 -8.10
N ILE A 143 14.85 -5.94 -7.60
CA ILE A 143 14.71 -5.31 -6.28
C ILE A 143 13.44 -4.45 -6.22
N LEU A 144 13.17 -3.64 -7.24
CA LEU A 144 12.00 -2.75 -7.27
C LEU A 144 10.67 -3.53 -7.32
N PHE A 145 10.64 -4.69 -7.97
CA PHE A 145 9.45 -5.56 -8.00
C PHE A 145 9.26 -6.33 -6.70
N LEU A 146 10.33 -6.82 -6.07
CA LEU A 146 10.26 -7.66 -4.86
C LEU A 146 10.08 -6.84 -3.57
N ALA A 147 10.67 -5.65 -3.47
CA ALA A 147 10.61 -4.82 -2.26
C ALA A 147 9.32 -3.97 -2.14
N GLY A 148 8.23 -4.36 -2.81
CA GLY A 148 6.98 -3.61 -2.82
C GLY A 148 6.24 -3.65 -1.46
N PRO A 149 5.61 -2.54 -1.03
CA PRO A 149 4.79 -2.54 0.19
C PRO A 149 3.60 -3.51 0.05
N ASN A 150 3.35 -4.31 1.09
CA ASN A 150 2.29 -5.30 1.14
C ASN A 150 1.08 -4.75 1.91
N ASN A 151 0.01 -4.39 1.20
CA ASN A 151 -1.19 -3.81 1.79
C ASN A 151 -2.23 -4.86 2.23
N LYS A 152 -1.88 -6.15 2.28
CA LYS A 152 -2.85 -7.22 2.56
C LYS A 152 -3.51 -7.07 3.93
N LYS A 153 -2.77 -6.62 4.94
CA LYS A 153 -3.29 -6.49 6.31
C LYS A 153 -4.29 -5.33 6.39
N GLU A 154 -3.94 -4.20 5.81
CA GLU A 154 -4.76 -2.99 5.78
C GLU A 154 -6.05 -3.19 4.98
N VAL A 155 -6.00 -3.97 3.89
CA VAL A 155 -7.22 -4.34 3.13
C VAL A 155 -8.14 -5.25 3.96
N LEU A 156 -7.58 -6.23 4.68
CA LEU A 156 -8.36 -7.12 5.56
C LEU A 156 -8.99 -6.36 6.73
N GLU A 157 -8.26 -5.40 7.31
CA GLU A 157 -8.79 -4.53 8.35
C GLU A 157 -9.91 -3.62 7.83
N LEU A 158 -9.77 -3.10 6.62
CA LEU A 158 -10.81 -2.30 5.98
C LEU A 158 -12.08 -3.13 5.73
N GLU A 159 -11.97 -4.37 5.25
CA GLU A 159 -13.10 -5.29 5.11
C GLU A 159 -13.76 -5.67 6.44
N ARG A 160 -12.98 -5.70 7.53
CA ARG A 160 -13.51 -5.93 8.88
C ARG A 160 -14.33 -4.72 9.34
N ILE A 161 -13.78 -3.52 9.21
CA ILE A 161 -14.46 -2.27 9.57
C ILE A 161 -15.74 -2.09 8.76
N ASP A 162 -15.72 -2.39 7.45
CA ASP A 162 -16.89 -2.25 6.59
C ASP A 162 -18.02 -3.22 6.99
N ARG A 163 -17.67 -4.44 7.41
CA ARG A 163 -18.63 -5.39 8.01
C ARG A 163 -19.20 -4.88 9.33
N GLU A 164 -18.37 -4.32 10.21
CA GLU A 164 -18.83 -3.75 11.48
C GLU A 164 -19.77 -2.55 11.29
N ILE A 165 -19.47 -1.66 10.34
CA ILE A 165 -20.35 -0.54 9.96
C ILE A 165 -21.68 -1.06 9.42
N LYS A 166 -21.65 -2.07 8.55
CA LYS A 166 -22.89 -2.66 7.99
C LYS A 166 -23.77 -3.29 9.06
N ILE A 167 -23.20 -3.99 10.02
CA ILE A 167 -23.95 -4.60 11.13
C ILE A 167 -24.52 -3.54 12.06
N THR A 168 -23.75 -2.47 12.33
CA THR A 168 -24.14 -1.42 13.29
C THR A 168 -25.09 -0.38 12.68
N GLY A 169 -25.01 -0.14 11.36
CA GLY A 169 -25.84 0.82 10.63
C GLY A 169 -27.16 0.27 10.08
N VAL A 170 -27.34 -1.06 10.05
CA VAL A 170 -28.62 -1.70 9.70
C VAL A 170 -29.36 -2.03 10.99
N ARG A 171 -29.98 -1.01 11.59
CA ARG A 171 -31.08 -1.17 12.56
C ARG A 171 -31.83 0.14 12.75
#